data_AF-A0A183ALS7-F1
#
_entry.id   AF-A0A183ALS7-F1
#
_cell.length_a   1.000
_cell.length_b   1.000
_cell.length_c   1.000
_cell.angle_alpha   90.00
_cell.angle_beta   90.00
_cell.angle_gamma   90.00
#
_symmetry.space_group_name_H-M   'P 1'
#
loop_
_entity.id
_entity.type
_entity.pdbx_description
1 polymer ?
#
loop_
_entity_poly.entity_id
_entity_poly.type
_entity_poly.pdbx_seq_one_letter_code
_entity_poly.pdbx_strand_id
1 'polypeptide(L)'
;MGPLKNFTSQSINKGTSATWTAAMPKRFTSKEQVKPFLGSLFEPKALRAARRPTVNYNLDNVKLPEQFDARDQWKNCPSIGEIRDQSSCGSCWAFGAVEAMTDRTCIHSHGRKTADLSARDMLSCCPTCGFGCNGGYPPRAWDFWKSSGLVTGGSLEDAQGCQPYPFPKCNHHSEHSKYQDCAEDLYETPICMKTCQPSFNRTYREDKVYVMRFEVCCVPFRLFTELCNLFANVSSSAEVT
;
A
#
# COMPACT_ATOMS: atom_id res chain seq x y z
N MET A 1 11.33 -5.04 -32.57
CA MET A 1 12.25 -5.65 -31.58
C MET A 1 12.22 -4.82 -30.31
N GLY A 2 11.97 -5.41 -29.14
CA GLY A 2 11.69 -4.68 -27.89
C GLY A 2 12.93 -4.30 -27.05
N PRO A 3 12.91 -3.15 -26.33
CA PRO A 3 14.08 -2.57 -25.68
C PRO A 3 14.54 -3.23 -24.37
N LEU A 4 14.01 -4.41 -24.02
CA LEU A 4 14.46 -5.21 -22.86
C LEU A 4 15.44 -6.34 -23.23
N LYS A 5 15.62 -6.65 -24.52
CA LYS A 5 16.53 -7.74 -24.93
C LYS A 5 18.03 -7.41 -24.81
N ASN A 6 18.40 -6.13 -24.77
CA ASN A 6 19.80 -5.69 -24.83
C ASN A 6 20.41 -5.26 -23.48
N PHE A 7 19.66 -5.39 -22.37
CA PHE A 7 20.20 -5.26 -21.02
C PHE A 7 19.75 -6.48 -20.21
N THR A 8 20.45 -7.59 -20.41
CA THR A 8 20.00 -8.90 -19.94
C THR A 8 20.24 -9.09 -18.45
N SER A 9 19.45 -9.97 -17.82
CA SER A 9 19.72 -10.46 -16.46
C SER A 9 21.15 -11.01 -16.32
N GLN A 10 21.71 -11.59 -17.39
CA GLN A 10 23.09 -12.08 -17.42
C GLN A 10 24.12 -10.95 -17.28
N SER A 11 23.89 -9.77 -17.86
CA SER A 11 24.78 -8.62 -17.71
C SER A 11 24.82 -8.12 -16.27
N ILE A 12 23.67 -8.12 -15.59
CA ILE A 12 23.58 -7.77 -14.16
C ILE A 12 24.33 -8.81 -13.32
N ASN A 13 24.00 -10.09 -13.50
CA ASN A 13 24.54 -11.20 -12.70
C ASN A 13 26.04 -11.48 -12.92
N LYS A 14 26.62 -11.05 -14.05
CA LYS A 14 28.04 -11.26 -14.38
C LYS A 14 28.91 -9.99 -14.29
N GLY A 15 28.30 -8.81 -14.39
CA GLY A 15 29.01 -7.55 -14.63
C GLY A 15 28.84 -6.48 -13.55
N THR A 16 28.18 -6.79 -12.43
CA THR A 16 27.95 -5.83 -11.34
C THR A 16 28.29 -6.45 -9.99
N SER A 17 28.76 -5.63 -9.04
CA SER A 17 28.88 -5.99 -7.62
C SER A 17 27.52 -6.01 -6.90
N ALA A 18 26.45 -6.38 -7.61
CA ALA A 18 25.10 -6.43 -7.08
C ALA A 18 24.97 -7.54 -6.02
N THR A 19 24.30 -7.20 -4.92
CA THR A 19 23.95 -8.13 -3.83
C THR A 19 22.67 -8.93 -4.13
N TRP A 20 22.20 -8.92 -5.37
CA TRP A 20 20.93 -9.52 -5.81
C TRP A 20 21.08 -10.16 -7.19
N THR A 21 20.25 -11.15 -7.47
CA THR A 21 20.27 -11.92 -8.73
C THR A 21 19.06 -11.56 -9.59
N ALA A 22 19.30 -11.18 -10.84
CA ALA A 22 18.27 -10.89 -11.84
C ALA A 22 17.80 -12.17 -12.55
N ALA A 23 16.49 -12.24 -12.84
CA ALA A 23 15.88 -13.19 -13.76
C ALA A 23 14.98 -12.44 -14.76
N MET A 24 14.71 -13.04 -15.93
CA MET A 24 13.79 -12.43 -16.90
C MET A 24 12.35 -12.62 -16.42
N PRO A 25 11.52 -11.55 -16.32
CA PRO A 25 10.13 -11.67 -15.92
C PRO A 25 9.31 -12.35 -17.04
N LYS A 26 8.48 -13.34 -16.68
CA LYS A 26 7.55 -13.96 -17.65
C LYS A 26 6.43 -13.00 -18.10
N ARG A 27 5.97 -12.10 -17.22
CA ARG A 27 4.84 -11.18 -17.48
C ARG A 27 5.12 -10.08 -18.52
N PHE A 28 6.36 -9.62 -18.62
CA PHE A 28 6.69 -8.34 -19.24
C PHE A 28 7.78 -8.49 -20.30
N THR A 29 7.40 -8.31 -21.56
CA THR A 29 8.29 -8.41 -22.72
C THR A 29 8.72 -7.05 -23.28
N SER A 30 8.00 -5.98 -22.92
CA SER A 30 8.28 -4.58 -23.29
C SER A 30 8.23 -3.65 -22.07
N LYS A 31 8.78 -2.43 -22.20
CA LYS A 31 8.69 -1.41 -21.13
C LYS A 31 7.25 -0.88 -21.01
N GLU A 32 6.53 -0.93 -22.12
CA GLU A 32 5.16 -0.48 -22.33
C GLU A 32 4.19 -1.36 -21.53
N GLN A 33 4.47 -2.66 -21.39
CA GLN A 33 3.74 -3.57 -20.50
C GLN A 33 4.05 -3.34 -19.00
N VAL A 34 5.20 -2.75 -18.65
CA VAL A 34 5.57 -2.50 -17.23
C VAL A 34 4.97 -1.20 -16.70
N LYS A 35 5.00 -0.12 -17.50
CA LYS A 35 4.55 1.23 -17.11
C LYS A 35 3.17 1.26 -16.41
N PRO A 36 2.12 0.53 -16.87
CA PRO A 36 0.79 0.55 -16.25
C PRO A 36 0.78 0.13 -14.77
N PHE A 37 1.71 -0.72 -14.35
CA PHE A 37 1.81 -1.23 -12.97
C PHE A 37 2.54 -0.25 -12.04
N LEU A 38 3.25 0.75 -12.59
CA LEU A 38 4.04 1.75 -11.87
C LEU A 38 3.23 3.03 -11.58
N GLY A 39 2.00 2.89 -11.12
CA GLY A 39 1.05 3.99 -10.87
C GLY A 39 1.37 4.95 -9.71
N SER A 40 2.64 5.14 -9.32
CA SER A 40 3.03 6.06 -8.25
C SER A 40 3.62 7.36 -8.83
N LEU A 41 2.93 8.47 -8.60
CA LEU A 41 3.32 9.81 -9.04
C LEU A 41 4.01 10.58 -7.90
N PHE A 42 5.06 11.32 -8.24
CA PHE A 42 5.79 12.13 -7.28
C PHE A 42 5.07 13.45 -6.97
N GLU A 43 4.79 13.72 -5.70
CA GLU A 43 4.34 15.05 -5.27
C GLU A 43 5.55 16.01 -5.19
N PRO A 44 5.49 17.21 -5.81
CA PRO A 44 6.57 18.20 -5.75
C PRO A 44 7.01 18.53 -4.32
N LYS A 45 8.33 18.59 -4.08
CA LYS A 45 8.92 18.78 -2.74
C LYS A 45 8.34 19.97 -1.96
N ALA A 46 8.10 21.10 -2.64
CA ALA A 46 7.48 22.29 -2.05
C ALA A 46 6.04 22.03 -1.57
N LEU A 47 5.21 21.37 -2.40
CA LEU A 47 3.84 21.00 -2.01
C LEU A 47 3.83 19.97 -0.87
N ARG A 48 4.74 18.98 -0.90
CA ARG A 48 4.87 17.99 0.17
C ARG A 48 5.21 18.65 1.52
N ALA A 49 6.16 19.59 1.52
CA ALA A 49 6.59 20.31 2.71
C ALA A 49 5.53 21.31 3.22
N ALA A 50 4.81 21.99 2.33
CA ALA A 50 3.73 22.90 2.71
C ALA A 50 2.50 22.18 3.27
N ARG A 51 2.21 20.96 2.81
CA ARG A 51 1.04 20.17 3.24
C ARG A 51 1.26 19.39 4.54
N ARG A 52 2.49 18.92 4.80
CA ARG A 52 2.76 17.96 5.88
C ARG A 52 4.04 18.30 6.62
N PRO A 53 4.02 18.37 7.97
CA PRO A 53 5.25 18.43 8.74
C PRO A 53 6.06 17.15 8.49
N THR A 54 7.36 17.32 8.23
CA THR A 54 8.30 16.19 8.22
C THR A 54 8.81 16.00 9.63
N VAL A 55 8.59 14.83 10.22
CA VAL A 55 8.93 14.58 11.63
C VAL A 55 10.35 14.02 11.76
N ASN A 56 11.03 14.52 12.78
CA ASN A 56 12.42 14.21 13.10
C ASN A 56 12.47 13.67 14.53
N TYR A 57 12.59 12.36 14.66
CA TYR A 57 12.79 11.71 15.96
C TYR A 57 14.21 11.96 16.48
N ASN A 58 14.35 12.31 17.77
CA ASN A 58 15.64 12.29 18.47
C ASN A 58 15.99 10.82 18.75
N LEU A 59 17.21 10.41 18.41
CA LEU A 59 17.68 9.02 18.49
C LEU A 59 18.80 8.81 19.51
N ASP A 60 19.24 9.88 20.20
CA ASP A 60 20.54 9.94 20.87
C ASP A 60 20.69 8.89 21.99
N ASN A 61 19.56 8.38 22.51
CA ASN A 61 19.49 7.36 23.55
C ASN A 61 18.68 6.10 23.13
N VAL A 62 18.37 5.91 21.85
CA VAL A 62 17.56 4.77 21.36
C VAL A 62 18.46 3.69 20.78
N LYS A 63 18.59 2.56 21.48
CA LYS A 63 19.30 1.37 20.97
C LYS A 63 18.39 0.57 20.03
N LEU A 64 18.60 0.75 18.72
CA LEU A 64 17.89 0.04 17.67
C LEU A 64 18.47 -1.40 17.49
N PRO A 65 17.64 -2.39 17.13
CA PRO A 65 18.14 -3.73 16.78
C PRO A 65 18.84 -3.74 15.41
N GLU A 66 19.78 -4.66 15.22
CA GLU A 66 20.52 -4.83 13.95
C GLU A 66 19.62 -5.39 12.83
N GLN A 67 18.66 -6.24 13.19
CA GLN A 67 17.68 -6.84 12.28
C GLN A 67 16.27 -6.61 12.83
N PHE A 68 15.31 -6.41 11.94
CA PHE A 68 13.93 -6.17 12.32
C PHE A 68 12.94 -6.71 11.28
N ASP A 69 11.91 -7.41 11.76
CA ASP A 69 10.75 -7.84 10.97
C ASP A 69 9.46 -7.48 11.72
N ALA A 70 8.58 -6.73 11.04
CA ALA A 70 7.30 -6.30 11.60
C ALA A 70 6.36 -7.48 11.90
N ARG A 71 6.46 -8.57 11.13
CA ARG A 71 5.63 -9.78 11.28
C ARG A 71 5.98 -10.52 12.57
N ASP A 72 7.25 -10.51 12.94
CA ASP A 72 7.71 -11.12 14.19
C ASP A 72 7.39 -10.27 15.43
N GLN A 73 7.36 -8.94 15.31
CA GLN A 73 7.00 -8.08 16.42
C GLN A 73 5.49 -8.09 16.71
N TRP A 74 4.66 -7.94 15.68
CA TRP A 74 3.22 -7.73 15.81
C TRP A 74 2.44 -8.94 15.28
N LYS A 75 2.71 -10.12 15.87
CA LYS A 75 2.10 -11.42 15.49
C LYS A 75 0.57 -11.45 15.59
N ASN A 76 -0.02 -10.52 16.34
CA ASN A 76 -1.46 -10.30 16.44
C ASN A 76 -2.05 -9.44 15.31
N CYS A 77 -1.24 -8.97 14.36
CA CYS A 77 -1.62 -8.17 13.20
C CYS A 77 -1.36 -8.94 11.91
N PRO A 78 -2.31 -9.78 11.44
CA PRO A 78 -2.10 -10.67 10.30
C PRO A 78 -1.89 -9.92 8.98
N SER A 79 -2.39 -8.68 8.85
CA SER A 79 -2.23 -7.83 7.66
C SER A 79 -0.76 -7.58 7.28
N ILE A 80 0.15 -7.55 8.26
CA ILE A 80 1.58 -7.30 8.05
C ILE A 80 2.24 -8.44 7.24
N GLY A 81 1.65 -9.65 7.31
CA GLY A 81 2.06 -10.80 6.50
C GLY A 81 1.24 -10.98 5.22
N GLU A 82 0.23 -10.16 4.97
CA GLU A 82 -0.63 -10.24 3.80
C GLU A 82 0.04 -9.64 2.57
N ILE A 83 -0.10 -10.31 1.42
CA ILE A 83 0.35 -9.79 0.12
C ILE A 83 -0.89 -9.63 -0.76
N ARG A 84 -1.22 -8.39 -1.10
CA ARG A 84 -2.36 -8.03 -1.94
C ARG A 84 -1.96 -7.93 -3.41
N ASP A 85 -2.97 -7.87 -4.27
CA ASP A 85 -2.82 -7.75 -5.72
C ASP A 85 -3.64 -6.56 -6.24
N GLN A 86 -2.97 -5.63 -6.94
CA GLN A 86 -3.60 -4.50 -7.63
C GLN A 86 -4.21 -4.88 -8.99
N SER A 87 -4.04 -6.13 -9.44
CA SER A 87 -4.47 -6.63 -10.74
C SER A 87 -3.94 -5.76 -11.89
N SER A 88 -4.62 -5.74 -13.05
CA SER A 88 -4.36 -4.79 -14.14
C SER A 88 -4.94 -3.40 -13.85
N CYS A 89 -4.58 -2.79 -12.73
CA CYS A 89 -4.90 -1.40 -12.37
C CYS A 89 -3.66 -0.73 -11.76
N GLY A 90 -3.29 0.46 -12.22
CA GLY A 90 -2.14 1.25 -11.72
C GLY A 90 -2.40 1.90 -10.36
N SER A 91 -2.81 1.10 -9.37
CA SER A 91 -3.28 1.55 -8.05
C SER A 91 -2.29 1.29 -6.91
N CYS A 92 -1.02 0.96 -7.19
CA CYS A 92 0.02 0.76 -6.17
C CYS A 92 0.13 1.91 -5.14
N TRP A 93 -0.16 3.14 -5.56
CA TRP A 93 -0.20 4.32 -4.69
C TRP A 93 -1.28 4.24 -3.60
N ALA A 94 -2.38 3.55 -3.87
CA ALA A 94 -3.47 3.28 -2.95
C ALA A 94 -3.19 2.01 -2.12
N PHE A 95 -2.69 0.94 -2.76
CA PHE A 95 -2.36 -0.33 -2.07
C PHE A 95 -1.33 -0.15 -0.96
N GLY A 96 -0.13 0.35 -1.29
CA GLY A 96 0.92 0.57 -0.27
C GLY A 96 0.56 1.64 0.77
N ALA A 97 -0.49 2.44 0.53
CA ALA A 97 -1.10 3.27 1.55
C ALA A 97 -2.03 2.44 2.44
N VAL A 98 -3.07 1.79 1.91
CA VAL A 98 -4.07 1.08 2.72
C VAL A 98 -3.53 -0.15 3.44
N GLU A 99 -2.51 -0.82 2.91
CA GLU A 99 -1.77 -1.89 3.60
C GLU A 99 -1.13 -1.35 4.89
N ALA A 100 -0.25 -0.35 4.78
CA ALA A 100 0.40 0.28 5.92
C ALA A 100 -0.57 0.98 6.89
N MET A 101 -1.73 1.47 6.40
CA MET A 101 -2.80 2.02 7.24
C MET A 101 -3.55 0.91 8.00
N THR A 102 -3.77 -0.25 7.39
CA THR A 102 -4.36 -1.43 8.04
C THR A 102 -3.44 -1.93 9.15
N ASP A 103 -2.15 -2.08 8.85
CA ASP A 103 -1.12 -2.49 9.82
C ASP A 103 -1.09 -1.55 11.03
N ARG A 104 -1.02 -0.23 10.78
CA ARG A 104 -1.03 0.78 11.87
C ARG A 104 -2.34 0.78 12.64
N THR A 105 -3.47 0.55 11.99
CA THR A 105 -4.78 0.40 12.66
C THR A 105 -4.76 -0.78 13.62
N CYS A 106 -4.17 -1.90 13.22
CA CYS A 106 -4.01 -3.06 14.09
C CYS A 106 -3.01 -2.79 15.23
N ILE A 107 -1.82 -2.27 14.92
CA ILE A 107 -0.75 -2.00 15.90
C ILE A 107 -1.25 -1.04 17.00
N HIS A 108 -1.82 0.11 16.62
CA HIS A 108 -2.32 1.11 17.58
C HIS A 108 -3.60 0.68 18.31
N SER A 109 -4.38 -0.24 17.76
CA SER A 109 -5.51 -0.83 18.49
C SER A 109 -5.11 -2.01 19.39
N HIS A 110 -3.83 -2.40 19.41
CA HIS A 110 -3.30 -3.61 20.06
C HIS A 110 -3.97 -4.90 19.58
N GLY A 111 -4.23 -5.02 18.28
CA GLY A 111 -4.87 -6.20 17.66
C GLY A 111 -6.39 -6.24 17.80
N ARG A 112 -7.05 -5.16 18.27
CA ARG A 112 -8.52 -5.09 18.38
C ARG A 112 -9.22 -4.72 17.07
N LYS A 113 -8.51 -4.07 16.14
CA LYS A 113 -9.01 -3.71 14.79
C LYS A 113 -8.08 -4.32 13.75
N THR A 114 -8.44 -5.49 13.23
CA THR A 114 -7.67 -6.27 12.24
C THR A 114 -8.30 -6.29 10.85
N ALA A 115 -9.41 -5.58 10.64
CA ALA A 115 -10.11 -5.56 9.36
C ALA A 115 -9.38 -4.67 8.33
N ASP A 116 -9.27 -5.18 7.11
CA ASP A 116 -8.58 -4.52 6.01
C ASP A 116 -9.24 -3.21 5.60
N LEU A 117 -8.44 -2.16 5.40
CA LEU A 117 -8.92 -0.92 4.81
C LEU A 117 -9.05 -1.05 3.29
N SER A 118 -10.17 -0.54 2.76
CA SER A 118 -10.56 -0.71 1.36
C SER A 118 -9.64 0.04 0.41
N ALA A 119 -8.88 -0.72 -0.38
CA ALA A 119 -8.18 -0.20 -1.55
C ALA A 119 -9.16 0.45 -2.55
N ARG A 120 -10.40 -0.04 -2.64
CA ARG A 120 -11.44 0.48 -3.56
C ARG A 120 -11.93 1.86 -3.15
N ASP A 121 -12.20 2.08 -1.86
CA ASP A 121 -12.63 3.39 -1.33
C ASP A 121 -11.52 4.43 -1.53
N MET A 122 -10.27 4.09 -1.22
CA MET A 122 -9.11 4.95 -1.51
C MET A 122 -8.98 5.27 -3.00
N LEU A 123 -9.02 4.23 -3.86
CA LEU A 123 -8.84 4.32 -5.30
C LEU A 123 -9.88 5.19 -5.99
N SER A 124 -11.16 5.04 -5.61
CA SER A 124 -12.30 5.65 -6.31
C SER A 124 -12.78 6.95 -5.67
N CYS A 125 -12.73 7.08 -4.34
CA CYS A 125 -13.34 8.20 -3.62
C CYS A 125 -12.37 9.32 -3.20
N CYS A 126 -11.06 9.21 -3.43
CA CYS A 126 -10.13 10.31 -3.17
C CYS A 126 -9.96 11.26 -4.38
N PRO A 127 -10.61 12.44 -4.41
CA PRO A 127 -10.59 13.33 -5.58
C PRO A 127 -9.23 14.02 -5.80
N THR A 128 -8.38 14.09 -4.77
CA THR A 128 -7.08 14.77 -4.83
C THR A 128 -5.91 13.82 -5.05
N CYS A 129 -6.13 12.51 -4.95
CA CYS A 129 -5.06 11.52 -4.96
C CYS A 129 -4.49 11.24 -6.34
N GLY A 130 -5.17 11.58 -7.44
CA GLY A 130 -4.65 11.41 -8.80
C GLY A 130 -5.72 10.91 -9.76
N PHE A 131 -5.36 9.92 -10.57
CA PHE A 131 -6.12 9.43 -11.73
C PHE A 131 -6.55 7.96 -11.57
N GLY A 132 -6.69 7.50 -10.33
CA GLY A 132 -7.17 6.16 -9.99
C GLY A 132 -6.23 5.05 -10.50
N CYS A 133 -6.74 4.22 -11.43
CA CYS A 133 -5.96 3.17 -12.10
C CYS A 133 -4.90 3.71 -13.07
N ASN A 134 -4.91 5.01 -13.39
CA ASN A 134 -3.86 5.67 -14.18
C ASN A 134 -2.80 6.34 -13.27
N GLY A 135 -2.75 5.94 -12.00
CA GLY A 135 -1.75 6.37 -11.03
C GLY A 135 -2.14 7.55 -10.16
N GLY A 136 -1.41 7.73 -9.06
CA GLY A 136 -1.72 8.71 -8.03
C GLY A 136 -0.56 8.97 -7.07
N TYR A 137 -0.78 9.88 -6.13
CA TYR A 137 0.22 10.44 -5.22
C TYR A 137 0.09 9.79 -3.84
N PRO A 138 0.98 8.85 -3.43
CA PRO A 138 0.88 8.17 -2.15
C PRO A 138 0.73 9.11 -0.93
N PRO A 139 1.44 10.26 -0.83
CA PRO A 139 1.25 11.18 0.30
C PRO A 139 -0.18 11.71 0.46
N ARG A 140 -0.94 11.83 -0.64
CA ARG A 140 -2.33 12.34 -0.61
C ARG A 140 -3.32 11.27 -0.17
N ALA A 141 -2.99 10.00 -0.33
CA ALA A 141 -3.77 8.91 0.26
C ALA A 141 -3.84 9.06 1.79
N TRP A 142 -2.73 9.43 2.44
CA TRP A 142 -2.71 9.70 3.88
C TRP A 142 -3.50 10.97 4.27
N ASP A 143 -3.46 12.04 3.47
CA ASP A 143 -4.33 13.22 3.68
C ASP A 143 -5.82 12.84 3.60
N PHE A 144 -6.19 11.97 2.66
CA PHE A 144 -7.55 11.51 2.47
C PHE A 144 -8.01 10.64 3.63
N TRP A 145 -7.19 9.68 4.08
CA TRP A 145 -7.50 8.85 5.23
C TRP A 145 -7.72 9.70 6.50
N LYS A 146 -6.86 10.70 6.73
CA LYS A 146 -7.01 11.63 7.86
C LYS A 146 -8.27 12.51 7.78
N SER A 147 -8.62 13.00 6.59
CA SER A 147 -9.73 13.97 6.42
C SER A 147 -11.10 13.33 6.21
N SER A 148 -11.15 12.15 5.60
CA SER A 148 -12.38 11.50 5.12
C SER A 148 -12.59 10.09 5.66
N GLY A 149 -11.55 9.47 6.24
CA GLY A 149 -11.55 8.07 6.67
C GLY A 149 -11.62 7.09 5.49
N LEU A 150 -11.43 5.81 5.78
CA LEU A 150 -11.62 4.72 4.82
C LEU A 150 -12.56 3.67 5.40
N VAL A 151 -13.43 3.11 4.56
CA VAL A 151 -14.20 1.92 4.95
C VAL A 151 -13.34 0.66 4.84
N THR A 152 -13.80 -0.43 5.45
CA THR A 152 -13.17 -1.74 5.35
C THR A 152 -13.39 -2.38 3.96
N GLY A 153 -12.50 -3.26 3.53
CA GLY A 153 -12.62 -3.95 2.25
C GLY A 153 -11.43 -4.84 1.91
N GLY A 154 -11.68 -6.16 1.83
CA GLY A 154 -10.71 -7.17 1.41
C GLY A 154 -10.55 -7.27 -0.11
N SER A 155 -10.04 -8.41 -0.57
CA SER A 155 -9.91 -8.74 -2.01
C SER A 155 -11.23 -9.15 -2.68
N LEU A 156 -11.24 -9.31 -4.01
CA LEU A 156 -12.44 -9.79 -4.72
C LEU A 156 -12.78 -11.24 -4.34
N GLU A 157 -11.76 -12.09 -4.15
CA GLU A 157 -11.92 -13.53 -3.85
C GLU A 157 -12.28 -13.78 -2.38
N ASP A 158 -11.99 -12.82 -1.52
CA ASP A 158 -12.31 -12.83 -0.09
C ASP A 158 -13.00 -11.51 0.24
N ALA A 159 -14.28 -11.44 -0.14
CA ALA A 159 -15.11 -10.24 -0.19
C ALA A 159 -15.56 -9.78 1.20
N GLN A 160 -14.62 -9.56 2.11
CA GLN A 160 -14.86 -9.05 3.46
C GLN A 160 -14.93 -7.51 3.51
N GLY A 161 -15.57 -6.98 4.56
CA GLY A 161 -15.70 -5.54 4.78
C GLY A 161 -16.81 -4.86 3.96
N CYS A 162 -16.84 -3.54 4.03
CA CYS A 162 -17.83 -2.70 3.34
C CYS A 162 -17.65 -2.66 1.81
N GLN A 163 -16.41 -2.50 1.34
CA GLN A 163 -16.09 -2.36 -0.09
C GLN A 163 -14.87 -3.19 -0.50
N PRO A 164 -15.07 -4.48 -0.82
CA PRO A 164 -14.04 -5.32 -1.43
C PRO A 164 -13.47 -4.72 -2.72
N TYR A 165 -12.23 -5.07 -3.02
CA TYR A 165 -11.57 -4.68 -4.27
C TYR A 165 -12.32 -5.26 -5.49
N PRO A 166 -12.54 -4.50 -6.57
CA PRO A 166 -13.46 -4.91 -7.63
C PRO A 166 -12.79 -5.71 -8.75
N PHE A 167 -11.46 -5.88 -8.73
CA PHE A 167 -10.70 -6.57 -9.77
C PHE A 167 -10.11 -7.88 -9.22
N PRO A 168 -10.06 -8.95 -10.03
CA PRO A 168 -9.57 -10.25 -9.58
C PRO A 168 -8.06 -10.26 -9.38
N LYS A 169 -7.60 -11.06 -8.43
CA LYS A 169 -6.21 -11.56 -8.38
C LYS A 169 -5.91 -12.30 -9.67
N CYS A 170 -4.72 -12.10 -10.21
CA CYS A 170 -4.36 -12.66 -11.51
C CYS A 170 -2.96 -13.30 -11.51
N ASN A 171 -2.64 -14.03 -12.57
CA ASN A 171 -1.36 -14.70 -12.73
C ASN A 171 -0.30 -13.72 -13.22
N HIS A 172 0.75 -13.55 -12.42
CA HIS A 172 1.87 -12.71 -12.80
C HIS A 172 3.04 -13.52 -13.37
N HIS A 173 3.29 -14.75 -12.87
CA HIS A 173 4.61 -15.38 -12.97
C HIS A 173 4.62 -16.92 -13.12
N SER A 174 3.49 -17.62 -13.04
CA SER A 174 3.44 -19.09 -12.95
C SER A 174 2.71 -19.73 -14.12
N GLU A 175 3.24 -20.83 -14.67
CA GLU A 175 2.52 -21.69 -15.63
C GLU A 175 1.47 -22.56 -14.93
N HIS A 176 1.51 -22.63 -13.59
CA HIS A 176 0.59 -23.39 -12.74
C HIS A 176 -0.02 -22.46 -11.67
N SER A 177 -0.51 -21.29 -12.11
CA SER A 177 -1.29 -20.39 -11.25
C SER A 177 -2.70 -20.92 -11.05
N LYS A 178 -3.26 -20.71 -9.85
CA LYS A 178 -4.70 -20.89 -9.58
C LYS A 178 -5.56 -19.71 -10.05
N TYR A 179 -4.94 -18.60 -10.41
CA TYR A 179 -5.58 -17.41 -10.97
C TYR A 179 -5.38 -17.36 -12.49
N GLN A 180 -6.34 -16.79 -13.22
CA GLN A 180 -6.23 -16.55 -14.66
C GLN A 180 -5.16 -15.49 -14.97
N ASP A 181 -4.65 -15.47 -16.20
CA ASP A 181 -3.76 -14.40 -16.66
C ASP A 181 -4.43 -13.03 -16.54
N CYS A 182 -3.63 -12.03 -16.18
CA CYS A 182 -4.12 -10.68 -15.98
C CYS A 182 -4.60 -10.05 -17.29
N ALA A 183 -5.62 -9.19 -17.22
CA ALA A 183 -6.11 -8.44 -18.37
C ALA A 183 -4.96 -7.67 -19.07
N GLU A 184 -4.96 -7.68 -20.41
CA GLU A 184 -3.93 -7.01 -21.22
C GLU A 184 -3.99 -5.48 -21.05
N ASP A 185 -5.22 -4.94 -21.05
CA ASP A 185 -5.51 -3.53 -20.80
C ASP A 185 -5.67 -3.21 -19.30
N LEU A 186 -5.50 -1.93 -18.96
CA LEU A 186 -5.84 -1.43 -17.63
C LEU A 186 -7.36 -1.40 -17.42
N TYR A 187 -7.80 -1.84 -16.25
CA TYR A 187 -9.15 -1.57 -15.77
C TYR A 187 -9.38 -0.07 -15.59
N GLU A 188 -10.58 0.39 -15.94
CA GLU A 188 -11.03 1.74 -15.64
C GLU A 188 -11.14 1.97 -14.12
N THR A 189 -10.96 3.22 -13.69
CA THR A 189 -11.13 3.57 -12.27
C THR A 189 -12.61 3.37 -11.87
N PRO A 190 -12.91 2.58 -10.83
CA PRO A 190 -14.28 2.37 -10.38
C PRO A 190 -14.94 3.69 -9.96
N ILE A 191 -16.27 3.80 -10.16
CA ILE A 191 -17.05 4.92 -9.65
C ILE A 191 -17.02 4.90 -8.11
N CYS A 192 -16.79 6.06 -7.49
CA CYS A 192 -16.92 6.23 -6.04
C CYS A 192 -18.34 5.91 -5.58
N MET A 193 -18.49 4.82 -4.82
CA MET A 193 -19.75 4.47 -4.17
C MET A 193 -19.67 4.84 -2.70
N LYS A 194 -20.73 5.44 -2.14
CA LYS A 194 -20.85 5.76 -0.71
C LYS A 194 -21.81 4.80 0.01
N THR A 195 -21.75 3.54 -0.38
CA THR A 195 -22.56 2.42 0.10
C THR A 195 -21.67 1.18 0.25
N CYS A 196 -22.00 0.30 1.20
CA CYS A 196 -21.35 -0.99 1.34
C CYS A 196 -22.01 -2.06 0.44
N GLN A 197 -21.37 -3.21 0.29
CA GLN A 197 -21.99 -4.38 -0.31
C GLN A 197 -23.21 -4.86 0.51
N PRO A 198 -24.24 -5.48 -0.11
CA PRO A 198 -25.50 -5.82 0.58
C PRO A 198 -25.36 -6.82 1.74
N SER A 199 -24.31 -7.64 1.74
CA SER A 199 -23.99 -8.61 2.78
C SER A 199 -23.35 -8.00 4.04
N PHE A 200 -23.05 -6.71 4.04
CA PHE A 200 -22.31 -6.05 5.11
C PHE A 200 -23.22 -5.25 6.05
N ASN A 201 -23.09 -5.50 7.36
CA ASN A 201 -24.07 -5.07 8.37
C ASN A 201 -23.92 -3.61 8.85
N ARG A 202 -22.90 -2.86 8.43
CA ARG A 202 -22.74 -1.43 8.77
C ARG A 202 -22.93 -0.57 7.53
N THR A 203 -23.45 0.64 7.70
CA THR A 203 -23.47 1.62 6.61
C THR A 203 -22.06 2.12 6.28
N TYR A 204 -21.87 2.67 5.07
CA TYR A 204 -20.60 3.26 4.63
C TYR A 204 -20.08 4.36 5.57
N ARG A 205 -20.95 5.06 6.30
CA ARG A 205 -20.54 6.10 7.27
C ARG A 205 -20.09 5.51 8.60
N GLU A 206 -20.81 4.52 9.11
CA GLU A 206 -20.44 3.80 10.34
C GLU A 206 -19.19 2.94 10.15
N ASP A 207 -18.88 2.56 8.91
CA ASP A 207 -17.70 1.75 8.60
C ASP A 207 -16.40 2.53 8.45
N LYS A 208 -16.44 3.86 8.44
CA LYS A 208 -15.24 4.70 8.29
C LYS A 208 -14.30 4.57 9.49
N VAL A 209 -13.09 4.09 9.21
CA VAL A 209 -11.93 4.13 10.10
C VAL A 209 -11.13 5.40 9.81
N TYR A 210 -10.87 6.19 10.85
CA TYR A 210 -10.12 7.44 10.79
C TYR A 210 -8.77 7.31 11.49
N VAL A 211 -7.81 8.16 11.11
CA VAL A 211 -6.55 8.33 11.85
C VAL A 211 -6.50 9.72 12.49
N MET A 212 -6.28 9.79 13.81
CA MET A 212 -6.12 11.09 14.49
C MET A 212 -4.78 11.76 14.17
N ARG A 213 -3.71 10.98 13.98
CA ARG A 213 -2.37 11.50 13.66
C ARG A 213 -1.57 10.52 12.80
N PHE A 214 -1.03 10.99 11.69
CA PHE A 214 0.05 10.33 10.97
C PHE A 214 1.20 11.32 10.80
N GLU A 215 2.42 10.82 10.74
CA GLU A 215 3.64 11.60 10.61
C GLU A 215 4.42 11.09 9.39
N VAL A 216 5.18 11.97 8.73
CA VAL A 216 5.96 11.59 7.54
C VAL A 216 7.44 11.68 7.87
N CYS A 217 8.11 10.54 8.01
CA CYS A 217 9.56 10.50 8.05
C CYS A 217 10.17 10.55 6.63
N CYS A 218 11.37 11.10 6.49
CA CYS A 218 12.04 11.30 5.19
C CYS A 218 13.53 10.91 5.18
N VAL A 219 14.02 10.18 6.19
CA VAL A 219 15.43 9.79 6.29
C VAL A 219 15.51 8.27 6.53
N PRO A 220 16.28 7.47 5.76
CA PRO A 220 16.28 6.01 5.88
C PRO A 220 16.56 5.50 7.30
N PHE A 221 17.56 6.08 7.97
CA PHE A 221 17.90 5.76 9.37
C PHE A 221 16.76 6.06 10.36
N ARG A 222 15.90 7.03 10.03
CA ARG A 222 14.75 7.45 10.85
C ARG A 222 13.45 6.78 10.44
N LEU A 223 13.37 6.17 9.25
CA LEU A 223 12.27 5.28 8.85
C LEU A 223 12.28 4.03 9.73
N PHE A 224 13.48 3.48 9.97
CA PHE A 224 13.69 2.41 10.94
C PHE A 224 13.26 2.84 12.36
N THR A 225 13.49 4.11 12.74
CA THR A 225 12.97 4.64 14.01
C THR A 225 11.48 4.95 13.99
N GLU A 226 10.84 5.29 12.88
CA GLU A 226 9.39 5.44 12.87
C GLU A 226 8.74 4.08 13.14
N LEU A 227 9.26 3.03 12.50
CA LEU A 227 8.91 1.64 12.81
C LEU A 227 9.23 1.31 14.28
N CYS A 228 10.40 1.67 14.82
CA CYS A 228 10.76 1.39 16.21
C CYS A 228 10.07 2.31 17.26
N ASN A 229 9.55 3.47 16.92
CA ASN A 229 8.86 4.36 17.86
C ASN A 229 7.39 3.94 18.09
N LEU A 230 6.84 3.09 17.21
CA LEU A 230 5.67 2.28 17.51
C LEU A 230 5.91 1.31 18.70
N PHE A 231 7.16 1.10 19.13
CA PHE A 231 7.51 0.28 20.30
C PHE A 231 7.70 1.13 21.56
N ALA A 232 8.30 2.31 21.43
CA ALA A 232 8.79 3.08 22.57
C ALA A 232 7.67 3.81 23.33
N ASN A 233 6.61 4.23 22.64
CA ASN A 233 5.48 4.94 23.25
C ASN A 233 4.29 4.02 23.54
N VAL A 234 4.37 3.33 24.68
CA VAL A 234 3.21 3.37 25.58
C VAL A 234 3.01 4.84 25.96
N SER A 235 1.79 5.37 25.83
CA SER A 235 1.41 6.77 26.16
C SER A 235 1.73 7.91 25.17
N SER A 236 1.48 7.72 23.87
CA SER A 236 0.83 8.82 23.12
C SER A 236 -0.42 8.32 22.41
N SER A 237 -1.54 9.01 22.67
CA SER A 237 -2.90 8.57 22.33
C SER A 237 -3.20 8.76 20.84
N ALA A 238 -2.72 7.84 20.02
CA ALA A 238 -3.33 7.54 18.73
C ALA A 238 -4.58 6.67 18.96
N GLU A 239 -5.64 7.25 19.54
CA GLU A 239 -6.94 6.58 19.57
C GLU A 239 -7.45 6.44 18.13
N VAL A 240 -7.62 5.20 17.68
CA VAL A 240 -8.35 4.92 16.44
C VAL A 240 -9.81 4.80 16.81
N THR A 241 -10.61 5.83 16.51
CA THR A 241 -12.08 5.79 16.62
C THR A 241 -12.68 4.77 15.65
#